data_AF-A0A2V9D568-F1
#
_entry.id   AF-A0A2V9D568-F1
#
_cell.length_a   1.000
_cell.length_b   1.000
_cell.length_c   1.000
_cell.angle_alpha   90.00
_cell.angle_beta   90.00
_cell.angle_gamma   90.00
#
_symmetry.space_group_name_H-M   'P 1'
#
loop_
_entity.id
_entity.type
_entity.pdbx_description
1 polymer ?
#
loop_
_entity_poly.entity_id
_entity_poly.type
_entity_poly.pdbx_seq_one_letter_code
_entity_poly.pdbx_strand_id
1 'polypeptide(L)'
;MDNRPNPIRGPSTCKTDDTMEVTNPTEFLRNERGVFEVISPYGHVFSVTCRFGSRMNIREISEPKSIENQQRLTWKIRRVNSNVA
;
A
#
# COMPACT_ATOMS: atom_id res chain seq x y z
N MET A 1 50.25 1.98 -8.06
CA MET A 1 49.33 1.50 -7.01
C MET A 1 48.29 2.59 -6.83
N ASP A 2 47.24 2.57 -7.64
CA ASP A 2 46.20 3.61 -7.65
C ASP A 2 45.12 3.28 -6.64
N ASN A 3 45.22 3.88 -5.45
CA ASN A 3 44.20 3.85 -4.42
C ASN A 3 43.12 4.90 -4.76
N ARG A 4 42.17 4.56 -5.65
CA ARG A 4 40.92 5.32 -5.77
C ARG A 4 39.90 4.76 -4.76
N PRO A 5 39.42 5.55 -3.78
CA PRO A 5 38.29 5.13 -2.97
C PRO A 5 37.06 4.97 -3.89
N ASN A 6 36.55 3.75 -3.94
CA ASN A 6 35.35 3.41 -4.69
C ASN A 6 34.17 4.18 -4.04
N PRO A 7 33.37 4.97 -4.79
CA PRO A 7 32.19 5.58 -4.20
C PRO A 7 31.24 4.46 -3.80
N ILE A 8 31.02 4.33 -2.49
CA ILE A 8 30.04 3.41 -1.92
C ILE A 8 28.67 3.92 -2.40
N ARG A 9 28.20 3.40 -3.54
CA ARG A 9 26.80 3.51 -3.95
C ARG A 9 26.01 2.81 -2.85
N GLY A 10 25.56 3.57 -1.86
CA GLY A 10 24.48 3.13 -1.00
C GLY A 10 23.31 2.68 -1.87
N PRO A 11 22.48 1.71 -1.44
CA PRO A 11 21.27 1.39 -2.17
C PRO A 11 20.32 2.60 -2.12
N SER A 12 20.47 3.53 -3.07
CA SER A 12 19.51 4.61 -3.36
C SER A 12 18.29 4.04 -4.07
N THR A 13 17.59 3.14 -3.41
CA THR A 13 16.18 2.91 -3.68
C THR A 13 15.50 2.87 -2.34
N CYS A 14 15.25 4.04 -1.77
CA CYS A 14 14.01 4.25 -1.04
C CYS A 14 12.92 3.84 -2.04
N LYS A 15 12.53 2.56 -2.03
CA LYS A 15 11.25 2.18 -2.58
C LYS A 15 10.30 2.97 -1.72
N THR A 16 9.85 4.12 -2.22
CA THR A 16 8.68 4.79 -1.69
C THR A 16 7.60 3.73 -1.81
N ASP A 17 7.41 3.00 -0.73
CA ASP A 17 6.27 2.13 -0.54
C ASP A 17 5.10 3.10 -0.74
N ASP A 18 4.45 3.04 -1.90
CA ASP A 18 3.39 3.95 -2.33
C ASP A 18 2.13 3.64 -1.51
N THR A 19 2.31 3.72 -0.20
CA THR A 19 1.40 3.34 0.86
C THR A 19 0.95 4.64 1.50
N MET A 20 -0.25 5.04 1.16
CA MET A 20 -0.88 6.26 1.65
C MET A 20 -1.61 5.94 2.95
N GLU A 21 -1.35 6.72 4.00
CA GLU A 21 -2.12 6.68 5.23
C GLU A 21 -3.39 7.53 5.07
N VAL A 22 -4.55 6.93 5.27
CA VAL A 22 -5.86 7.60 5.16
C VAL A 22 -6.73 7.27 6.36
N THR A 23 -7.61 8.20 6.74
CA THR A 23 -8.63 7.96 7.78
C THR A 23 -9.85 7.24 7.24
N ASN A 24 -10.20 7.45 5.96
CA ASN A 24 -11.33 6.80 5.32
C ASN A 24 -10.92 6.20 3.96
N PRO A 25 -10.74 4.87 3.87
CA PRO A 25 -10.31 4.23 2.64
C PRO A 25 -11.39 4.25 1.54
N THR A 26 -12.67 4.25 1.91
CA THR A 26 -13.77 4.27 0.95
C THR A 26 -13.81 5.58 0.17
N GLU A 27 -13.62 6.71 0.85
CA GLU A 27 -13.57 8.04 0.23
C GLU A 27 -12.40 8.15 -0.75
N PHE A 28 -11.21 7.67 -0.34
CA PHE A 28 -10.02 7.66 -1.18
C PHE A 28 -10.23 6.81 -2.45
N LEU A 29 -10.75 5.59 -2.27
CA LEU A 29 -10.90 4.64 -3.37
C LEU A 29 -12.06 4.98 -4.31
N ARG A 30 -12.99 5.86 -3.89
CA ARG A 30 -14.23 6.18 -4.63
C ARG A 30 -14.00 6.63 -6.06
N ASN A 31 -12.96 7.43 -6.27
CA ASN A 31 -12.60 8.00 -7.57
C ASN A 31 -11.41 7.30 -8.21
N GLU A 32 -10.92 6.24 -7.57
CA GLU A 32 -9.74 5.52 -7.99
C GLU A 32 -10.10 4.27 -8.81
N ARG A 33 -9.15 3.83 -9.62
CA ARG A 33 -9.26 2.61 -10.43
C ARG A 33 -8.01 1.78 -10.27
N GLY A 34 -8.19 0.48 -10.18
CA GLY A 34 -7.08 -0.43 -9.94
C GLY A 34 -7.41 -1.46 -8.86
N VAL A 35 -6.38 -2.23 -8.53
CA VAL A 35 -6.33 -3.12 -7.38
C VAL A 35 -5.47 -2.45 -6.31
N PHE A 36 -6.02 -2.35 -5.11
CA PHE A 36 -5.43 -1.72 -3.95
C PHE A 36 -5.37 -2.72 -2.81
N GLU A 37 -4.28 -2.69 -2.05
CA GLU A 37 -4.16 -3.35 -0.76
C GLU A 37 -4.46 -2.34 0.32
N VAL A 38 -5.50 -2.60 1.10
CA VAL A 38 -5.94 -1.79 2.22
C VAL A 38 -5.60 -2.54 3.48
N ILE A 39 -4.68 -2.01 4.26
CA ILE A 39 -4.25 -2.57 5.53
C ILE A 39 -4.99 -1.79 6.63
N SER A 40 -5.75 -2.50 7.46
CA SER A 40 -6.42 -1.91 8.60
C SER A 40 -5.43 -1.51 9.69
N PRO A 41 -5.80 -0.57 10.57
CA PRO A 41 -4.99 -0.25 11.74
C PRO A 41 -4.76 -1.47 12.67
N TYR A 42 -5.56 -2.52 12.51
CA TYR A 42 -5.47 -3.78 13.25
C TYR A 42 -4.61 -4.84 12.55
N GLY A 43 -4.15 -4.57 11.33
CA GLY A 43 -3.28 -5.45 10.55
C GLY A 43 -3.96 -6.41 9.59
N HIS A 44 -5.27 -6.32 9.43
CA HIS A 44 -5.98 -7.05 8.40
C HIS A 44 -5.66 -6.47 7.04
N VAL A 45 -5.39 -7.32 6.05
CA VAL A 45 -5.10 -6.88 4.69
C VAL A 45 -6.26 -7.25 3.77
N PHE A 46 -6.81 -6.23 3.12
CA PHE A 46 -7.90 -6.34 2.17
C PHE A 46 -7.41 -5.98 0.77
N SER A 47 -7.66 -6.84 -0.20
CA SER A 47 -7.56 -6.51 -1.62
C SER A 47 -8.86 -5.84 -2.06
N VAL A 48 -8.79 -4.58 -2.48
CA VAL A 48 -9.90 -3.80 -3.01
C VAL A 48 -9.70 -3.58 -4.50
N THR A 49 -10.61 -4.06 -5.32
CA THR A 49 -10.64 -3.82 -6.76
C THR A 49 -11.69 -2.76 -7.08
N CYS A 50 -11.25 -1.63 -7.60
CA CYS A 50 -12.08 -0.51 -8.01
C CYS A 50 -12.14 -0.47 -9.54
N ARG A 51 -13.33 -0.65 -10.12
CA ARG A 51 -13.57 -0.57 -11.58
C ARG A 51 -14.52 0.58 -11.90
N PHE A 52 -14.27 1.27 -13.00
CA PHE A 52 -15.12 2.37 -13.45
C PHE A 52 -16.52 1.85 -13.78
N GLY A 53 -17.56 2.48 -13.22
CA GLY A 53 -18.95 2.06 -13.42
C GLY A 53 -19.36 0.74 -12.76
N SER A 54 -18.51 0.15 -11.92
CA SER A 54 -18.81 -1.10 -11.20
C SER A 54 -18.67 -0.94 -9.68
N ARG A 55 -19.28 -1.87 -8.94
CA ARG A 55 -19.16 -1.90 -7.48
C ARG A 55 -17.73 -2.27 -7.08
N MET A 56 -17.21 -1.64 -6.02
CA MET A 56 -15.95 -2.05 -5.41
C MET A 56 -16.03 -3.50 -4.94
N ASN A 57 -15.04 -4.30 -5.31
CA ASN A 57 -14.90 -5.66 -4.81
C ASN A 57 -13.85 -5.69 -3.71
N ILE A 58 -14.24 -6.07 -2.50
CA ILE A 58 -13.36 -6.14 -1.34
C ILE A 58 -13.18 -7.60 -0.97
N ARG A 59 -11.93 -8.03 -0.83
CA ARG A 59 -11.57 -9.40 -0.45
C ARG A 59 -10.50 -9.37 0.61
N GLU A 60 -10.72 -10.01 1.74
CA GLU A 60 -9.66 -10.20 2.75
C GLU A 60 -8.64 -11.21 2.20
N ILE A 61 -7.35 -10.88 2.27
CA ILE A 61 -6.25 -11.69 1.69
C ILE A 61 -5.22 -12.14 2.72
N SER A 62 -5.28 -11.67 3.96
CA SER A 62 -4.39 -12.16 5.02
C SER A 62 -4.98 -11.96 6.41
N GLU A 63 -4.67 -12.93 7.26
CA GLU A 63 -4.84 -12.85 8.71
C GLU A 63 -4.05 -11.67 9.28
N PRO A 64 -4.51 -11.06 10.39
CA PRO A 64 -3.86 -9.90 10.97
C PRO A 64 -2.41 -10.25 11.33
N LYS A 65 -1.45 -9.67 10.62
CA LYS A 65 -0.06 -9.69 11.07
C LYS A 65 -0.02 -8.83 12.32
N SER A 66 0.40 -9.38 13.46
CA SER A 66 0.53 -8.65 14.72
C SER A 66 1.23 -7.31 14.49
N ILE A 67 0.46 -6.22 14.49
CA ILE A 67 1.01 -4.87 14.35
C ILE A 67 1.35 -4.40 15.75
N GLU A 68 2.64 -4.40 16.08
CA GLU A 68 3.22 -3.93 17.34
C GLU A 68 3.03 -2.42 17.59
N ASN A 69 2.26 -1.74 16.73
CA ASN A 69 2.08 -0.29 16.71
C ASN A 69 0.60 0.09 16.51
N GLN A 70 -0.25 -0.31 17.46
CA GLN A 70 -1.70 0.00 17.51
C GLN A 70 -2.03 1.48 17.76
N GLN A 71 -1.04 2.38 17.72
CA GLN A 71 -1.23 3.79 18.13
C GLN A 71 -1.84 4.68 17.04
N ARG A 72 -1.93 4.21 15.79
CA ARG A 72 -2.56 4.97 14.70
C ARG A 72 -3.77 4.23 14.14
N LEU A 73 -4.95 4.82 14.35
CA LEU A 73 -6.20 4.45 13.70
C LEU A 73 -6.23 4.91 12.22
N THR A 74 -5.12 4.79 11.51
CA THR A 74 -5.01 5.11 10.09
C THR A 74 -5.04 3.82 9.28
N TRP A 75 -5.77 3.86 8.17
CA TRP A 75 -5.74 2.82 7.15
C TRP A 75 -4.55 3.09 6.23
N LYS A 76 -3.89 2.02 5.80
CA LYS A 76 -2.80 2.12 4.83
C LYS A 76 -3.27 1.58 3.50
N ILE A 77 -3.24 2.39 2.46
CA ILE A 77 -3.63 1.99 1.11
C ILE A 77 -2.39 1.93 0.25
N ARG A 78 -2.14 0.77 -0.34
CA ARG A 78 -1.09 0.54 -1.30
C ARG A 78 -1.70 0.20 -2.65
N ARG A 79 -1.26 0.86 -3.72
CA ARG A 79 -1.67 0.46 -5.07
C ARG A 79 -0.88 -0.78 -5.50
N VAL A 80 -1.58 -1.87 -5.81
CA VAL A 80 -0.98 -3.13 -6.29
C VAL A 80 -0.93 -3.15 -7.81
N ASN A 81 -2.01 -2.72 -8.44
CA ASN A 81 -2.13 -2.69 -9.89
C ASN A 81 -3.01 -1.51 -10.32
N SER A 82 -2.53 -0.69 -11.24
CA SER A 82 -3.32 0.39 -11.84
C SER A 82 -4.21 -0.10 -12.98
N ASN A 83 -3.94 -1.28 -13.53
CA ASN A 83 -4.63 -1.81 -14.69
C ASN A 83 -5.71 -2.81 -14.27
N VAL A 84 -6.96 -2.36 -14.35
CA VAL A 84 -8.15 -3.19 -14.20
C VAL A 84 -8.89 -3.13 -15.53
N ALA A 85 -8.86 -4.22 -16.28
CA ALA A 85 -9.61 -4.38 -17.53
C ALA A 85 -11.11 -4.48 -17.26
#